data_AF-A0A962GIS7-F1
#
_entry.id   AF-A0A962GIS7-F1
#
_cell.length_a   1.000
_cell.length_b   1.000
_cell.length_c   1.000
_cell.angle_alpha   90.00
_cell.angle_beta   90.00
_cell.angle_gamma   90.00
#
_symmetry.space_group_name_H-M   'P 1'
#
loop_
_entity.id
_entity.type
_entity.pdbx_description
1 polymer ?
#
loop_
_entity_poly.entity_id
_entity_poly.type
_entity_poly.pdbx_seq_one_letter_code
_entity_poly.pdbx_strand_id
1 'polypeptide(L)'
;MRIAYKSSLIIIILLSFSFKISAGDLNCLFQDDAETYAAINGIDDAVLAGWSHGSDRGVDSWRVLPGSGVNLSKAFSVFEETDISLLGITDSFLITPEIFIPSQYYLEFMHKYDFEADSAYYDGGQLQISLNSGNSWSDLNLHIITGGYNQVISSAYGSPIGGELAWAGEQDSYGRVQVDLSVFVGEVIQIRWRFVSGLDSIPQLGWRIDDIRVVDSIEPADAIFISQFETSDFDLCF
;
A
#
# COMPACT_ATOMS: atom_id res chain seq x y z
N MET A 1 -41.49 35.99 40.73
CA MET A 1 -40.22 35.80 40.01
C MET A 1 -40.18 34.36 39.52
N ARG A 2 -40.63 34.09 38.28
CA ARG A 2 -40.60 32.75 37.67
C ARG A 2 -39.43 32.72 36.70
N ILE A 3 -38.47 31.85 36.95
CA ILE A 3 -37.31 31.63 36.09
C ILE A 3 -37.74 30.69 34.97
N ALA A 4 -37.62 31.14 33.73
CA ALA A 4 -37.83 30.32 32.54
C ALA A 4 -36.52 29.61 32.19
N TYR A 5 -36.54 28.27 32.11
CA TYR A 5 -35.42 27.51 31.54
C TYR A 5 -35.60 27.45 30.02
N LYS A 6 -34.70 28.09 29.28
CA LYS A 6 -34.56 27.96 27.83
C LYS A 6 -33.87 26.62 27.56
N SER A 7 -34.58 25.64 27.02
CA SER A 7 -33.95 24.40 26.53
C SER A 7 -33.28 24.70 25.19
N SER A 8 -31.96 24.69 25.15
CA SER A 8 -31.21 24.72 23.89
C SER A 8 -31.32 23.37 23.21
N LEU A 9 -31.94 23.35 22.03
CA LEU A 9 -32.04 22.19 21.16
C LEU A 9 -30.66 21.95 20.51
N ILE A 10 -29.93 20.94 20.98
CA ILE A 10 -28.69 20.49 20.33
C ILE A 10 -29.13 19.64 19.14
N ILE A 11 -28.98 20.20 17.93
CA ILE A 11 -29.15 19.46 16.68
C ILE A 11 -27.87 18.65 16.48
N ILE A 12 -27.91 17.37 16.87
CA ILE A 12 -26.88 16.40 16.49
C ILE A 12 -27.16 16.06 15.02
N ILE A 13 -26.37 16.63 14.11
CA ILE A 13 -26.32 16.19 12.72
C ILE A 13 -25.63 14.82 12.73
N LEU A 14 -26.42 13.76 12.83
CA LEU A 14 -25.96 12.41 12.48
C LEU A 14 -25.75 12.42 10.97
N LEU A 15 -24.51 12.65 10.55
CA LEU A 15 -24.05 12.26 9.22
C LEU A 15 -24.11 10.74 9.18
N SER A 16 -25.24 10.20 8.71
CA SER A 16 -25.34 8.79 8.38
C SER A 16 -24.52 8.56 7.11
N PHE A 17 -23.27 8.13 7.26
CA PHE A 17 -22.58 7.43 6.19
C PHE A 17 -23.33 6.12 5.97
N SER A 18 -24.14 6.05 4.92
CA SER A 18 -24.66 4.78 4.45
C SER A 18 -23.56 4.10 3.66
N PHE A 19 -22.82 3.21 4.32
CA PHE A 19 -22.05 2.20 3.60
C PHE A 19 -23.08 1.30 2.91
N LYS A 20 -23.19 1.41 1.59
CA LYS A 20 -23.86 0.37 0.80
C LYS A 20 -22.91 -0.82 0.82
N ILE A 21 -23.11 -1.74 1.76
CA ILE A 21 -22.60 -3.10 1.60
C ILE A 21 -23.47 -3.69 0.47
N SER A 22 -22.98 -3.54 -0.77
CA SER A 22 -23.31 -4.52 -1.80
C SER A 22 -22.96 -5.88 -1.22
N ALA A 23 -23.75 -6.92 -1.50
CA ALA A 23 -23.40 -8.29 -1.12
C ALA A 23 -22.21 -8.81 -1.95
N GLY A 24 -21.14 -8.02 -2.04
CA GLY A 24 -19.83 -8.46 -2.50
C GLY A 24 -19.33 -9.50 -1.51
N ASP A 25 -18.64 -10.50 -2.04
CA ASP A 25 -18.19 -11.67 -1.29
C ASP A 25 -17.68 -11.28 0.10
N LEU A 26 -18.26 -11.89 1.14
CA LEU A 26 -17.83 -11.70 2.54
C LEU A 26 -16.33 -12.01 2.73
N ASN A 27 -15.69 -12.56 1.71
CA ASN A 27 -14.32 -13.00 1.70
C ASN A 27 -13.34 -11.89 1.27
N CYS A 28 -13.81 -10.71 0.84
CA CYS A 28 -12.98 -9.62 0.31
C CYS A 28 -13.46 -8.24 0.83
N LEU A 29 -12.63 -7.55 1.63
CA LEU A 29 -12.95 -6.22 2.17
C LEU A 29 -12.51 -5.08 1.27
N PHE A 30 -11.46 -5.31 0.50
CA PHE A 30 -10.80 -4.31 -0.33
C PHE A 30 -10.07 -5.01 -1.46
N GLN A 31 -10.14 -4.45 -2.67
CA GLN A 31 -9.32 -4.87 -3.79
C GLN A 31 -9.01 -3.65 -4.66
N ASP A 32 -7.78 -3.62 -5.19
CA ASP A 32 -7.38 -2.70 -6.24
C ASP A 32 -6.31 -3.34 -7.13
N ASP A 33 -6.60 -3.43 -8.42
CA ASP A 33 -5.70 -3.91 -9.48
C ASP A 33 -5.12 -2.78 -10.34
N ALA A 34 -5.40 -1.52 -10.01
CA ALA A 34 -5.06 -0.32 -10.77
C ALA A 34 -5.56 -0.27 -12.23
N GLU A 35 -6.22 -1.30 -12.76
CA GLU A 35 -6.52 -1.44 -14.19
C GLU A 35 -7.66 -0.57 -14.65
N THR A 36 -8.57 -0.31 -13.73
CA THR A 36 -9.76 0.50 -13.98
C THR A 36 -9.46 1.98 -14.14
N TYR A 37 -8.25 2.44 -13.76
CA TYR A 37 -7.85 3.85 -13.84
C TYR A 37 -7.59 4.32 -15.27
N ALA A 38 -8.28 5.35 -15.72
CA ALA A 38 -8.18 5.87 -17.08
C ALA A 38 -6.91 6.72 -17.28
N ALA A 39 -6.44 7.38 -16.23
CA ALA A 39 -5.22 8.19 -16.25
C ALA A 39 -3.99 7.34 -16.52
N ILE A 40 -3.15 7.81 -17.44
CA ILE A 40 -1.84 7.22 -17.75
C ILE A 40 -0.78 8.10 -17.11
N ASN A 41 0.13 7.49 -16.34
CA ASN A 41 1.21 8.19 -15.64
C ASN A 41 0.69 9.27 -14.68
N GLY A 42 -0.49 9.03 -14.10
CA GLY A 42 -1.14 9.88 -13.12
C GLY A 42 -1.69 9.04 -11.96
N ILE A 43 -2.03 9.70 -10.87
CA ILE A 43 -2.57 9.06 -9.65
C ILE A 43 -3.99 9.55 -9.33
N ASP A 44 -4.50 10.53 -10.09
CA ASP A 44 -5.75 11.23 -9.80
C ASP A 44 -6.96 10.28 -9.69
N ASP A 45 -7.05 9.26 -10.56
CA ASP A 45 -8.16 8.31 -10.51
C ASP A 45 -8.12 7.44 -9.25
N ALA A 46 -6.93 7.05 -8.80
CA ALA A 46 -6.76 6.35 -7.52
C ALA A 46 -7.12 7.26 -6.35
N VAL A 47 -6.74 8.55 -6.41
CA VAL A 47 -7.14 9.55 -5.42
C VAL A 47 -8.66 9.71 -5.37
N LEU A 48 -9.33 9.72 -6.53
CA LEU A 48 -10.80 9.74 -6.61
C LEU A 48 -11.43 8.45 -6.05
N ALA A 49 -10.73 7.31 -6.14
CA ALA A 49 -11.11 6.05 -5.51
C ALA A 49 -10.79 5.99 -3.99
N GLY A 50 -10.22 7.06 -3.43
CA GLY A 50 -9.99 7.22 -1.99
C GLY A 50 -8.56 6.93 -1.53
N TRP A 51 -7.64 6.62 -2.44
CA TRP A 51 -6.21 6.58 -2.11
C TRP A 51 -5.69 7.96 -1.74
N SER A 52 -4.63 7.99 -0.96
CA SER A 52 -3.85 9.20 -0.74
C SER A 52 -2.37 8.91 -0.91
N HIS A 53 -1.60 9.91 -1.27
CA HIS A 53 -0.16 9.79 -1.46
C HIS A 53 0.51 11.09 -1.03
N GLY A 54 1.81 11.06 -0.84
CA GLY A 54 2.55 12.24 -0.39
C GLY A 54 4.00 11.94 -0.10
N SER A 55 4.67 12.95 0.46
CA SER A 55 6.06 12.85 0.89
C SER A 55 6.27 13.64 2.18
N ASP A 56 6.86 12.98 3.17
CA ASP A 56 7.33 13.62 4.42
C ASP A 56 8.66 14.35 4.16
N ARG A 57 9.41 13.95 3.12
CA ARG A 57 10.66 14.58 2.71
C ARG A 57 10.99 14.25 1.25
N GLY A 58 11.46 15.23 0.50
CA GLY A 58 11.85 15.02 -0.90
C GLY A 58 10.62 15.05 -1.81
N VAL A 59 10.62 14.24 -2.86
CA VAL A 59 9.58 14.29 -3.89
C VAL A 59 8.62 13.11 -3.78
N ASP A 60 7.33 13.41 -3.98
CA ASP A 60 6.30 12.43 -4.22
C ASP A 60 6.21 12.14 -5.72
N SER A 61 6.51 10.90 -6.11
CA SER A 61 6.47 10.42 -7.50
C SER A 61 5.53 9.23 -7.70
N TRP A 62 4.63 9.00 -6.73
CA TRP A 62 3.63 7.94 -6.81
C TRP A 62 2.69 8.20 -7.99
N ARG A 63 2.48 7.17 -8.81
CA ARG A 63 1.64 7.20 -10.01
C ARG A 63 1.12 5.81 -10.35
N VAL A 64 0.10 5.75 -11.20
CA VAL A 64 -0.29 4.53 -11.90
C VAL A 64 0.46 4.48 -13.24
N LEU A 65 1.24 3.41 -13.46
CA LEU A 65 2.10 3.26 -14.62
C LEU A 65 1.65 2.06 -15.48
N PRO A 66 1.21 2.26 -16.74
CA PRO A 66 0.83 1.16 -17.61
C PRO A 66 2.03 0.31 -18.05
N GLY A 67 1.77 -0.97 -18.37
CA GLY A 67 2.81 -1.89 -18.84
C GLY A 67 3.78 -2.35 -17.75
N SER A 68 3.56 -1.93 -16.51
CA SER A 68 4.47 -2.18 -15.39
C SER A 68 3.98 -3.25 -14.42
N GLY A 69 2.67 -3.52 -14.42
CA GLY A 69 1.98 -4.51 -13.60
C GLY A 69 2.25 -5.97 -13.97
N VAL A 70 1.62 -6.85 -13.21
CA VAL A 70 1.56 -8.29 -13.46
C VAL A 70 0.97 -8.51 -14.86
N ASN A 71 1.56 -9.39 -15.65
CA ASN A 71 1.15 -9.61 -17.05
C ASN A 71 1.16 -8.34 -17.94
N LEU A 72 2.01 -7.35 -17.61
CA LEU A 72 2.13 -6.06 -18.33
C LEU A 72 0.88 -5.17 -18.24
N SER A 73 0.15 -5.31 -17.13
CA SER A 73 -0.97 -4.45 -16.78
C SER A 73 -0.46 -3.10 -16.18
N LYS A 74 -1.32 -2.29 -15.58
CA LYS A 74 -0.95 -1.13 -14.77
C LYS A 74 -0.49 -1.56 -13.37
N ALA A 75 0.25 -0.69 -12.72
CA ALA A 75 0.61 -0.88 -11.32
C ALA A 75 0.74 0.48 -10.65
N PHE A 76 0.54 0.50 -9.33
CA PHE A 76 1.08 1.59 -8.52
C PHE A 76 2.59 1.58 -8.59
N SER A 77 3.16 2.75 -8.77
CA SER A 77 4.56 2.93 -9.12
C SER A 77 5.11 4.12 -8.38
N VAL A 78 6.26 3.97 -7.74
CA VAL A 78 7.08 5.08 -7.26
C VAL A 78 8.48 4.92 -7.80
N PHE A 79 9.08 6.07 -8.13
CA PHE A 79 10.44 6.17 -8.62
C PHE A 79 10.64 5.48 -9.99
N GLU A 80 11.03 6.27 -10.98
CA GLU A 80 11.63 5.79 -12.23
C GLU A 80 12.32 7.01 -12.81
N GLU A 81 13.59 7.18 -12.47
CA GLU A 81 14.22 8.48 -12.56
C GLU A 81 15.33 8.49 -13.60
N THR A 82 14.93 8.70 -14.85
CA THR A 82 15.82 9.39 -15.80
C THR A 82 15.90 10.89 -15.53
N ASP A 83 15.08 11.44 -14.62
CA ASP A 83 15.20 12.83 -14.16
C ASP A 83 16.19 12.88 -13.00
N ILE A 84 17.09 13.86 -13.00
CA ILE A 84 18.11 14.00 -11.96
C ILE A 84 17.59 14.84 -10.78
N SER A 85 16.41 15.45 -10.95
CA SER A 85 15.82 16.39 -10.00
C SER A 85 15.08 15.72 -8.84
N LEU A 86 14.77 14.42 -8.92
CA LEU A 86 14.24 13.66 -7.79
C LEU A 86 15.33 12.83 -7.08
N LEU A 87 16.61 13.05 -7.38
CA LEU A 87 17.74 12.48 -6.62
C LEU A 87 17.90 13.17 -5.25
N GLY A 88 18.17 12.36 -4.24
CA GLY A 88 18.38 12.80 -2.87
C GLY A 88 17.38 12.18 -1.91
N ILE A 89 17.43 12.60 -0.64
CA ILE A 89 16.63 11.96 0.40
C ILE A 89 15.14 12.13 0.11
N THR A 90 14.48 11.00 -0.12
CA THR A 90 13.03 10.89 -0.27
C THR A 90 12.45 10.02 0.84
N ASP A 91 11.26 10.39 1.28
CA ASP A 91 10.40 9.67 2.22
C ASP A 91 8.96 9.84 1.76
N SER A 92 8.54 9.01 0.80
CA SER A 92 7.23 9.13 0.14
C SER A 92 6.36 7.91 0.41
N PHE A 93 5.05 8.08 0.25
CA PHE A 93 4.09 7.04 0.61
C PHE A 93 2.85 7.04 -0.28
N LEU A 94 2.28 5.86 -0.43
CA LEU A 94 0.94 5.59 -0.98
C LEU A 94 0.11 4.91 0.10
N ILE A 95 -1.09 5.43 0.37
CA ILE A 95 -1.95 5.07 1.49
C ILE A 95 -3.32 4.64 0.97
N THR A 96 -3.80 3.49 1.45
CA THR A 96 -5.16 3.00 1.18
C THR A 96 -6.23 3.95 1.74
N PRO A 97 -7.47 3.86 1.23
CA PRO A 97 -8.65 4.28 2.01
C PRO A 97 -8.70 3.60 3.39
N GLU A 98 -9.59 4.06 4.26
CA GLU A 98 -9.89 3.39 5.53
C GLU A 98 -10.60 2.04 5.29
N ILE A 99 -10.10 0.98 5.92
CA ILE A 99 -10.60 -0.39 5.83
C ILE A 99 -10.97 -0.87 7.23
N PHE A 100 -12.22 -1.27 7.44
CA PHE A 100 -12.65 -1.88 8.70
C PHE A 100 -12.37 -3.39 8.69
N ILE A 101 -11.72 -3.92 9.72
CA ILE A 101 -11.38 -5.35 9.84
C ILE A 101 -12.37 -6.05 10.78
N PRO A 102 -13.39 -6.78 10.28
CA PRO A 102 -14.46 -7.33 11.13
C PRO A 102 -14.13 -8.69 11.75
N SER A 103 -13.18 -9.43 11.18
CA SER A 103 -12.72 -10.75 11.61
C SER A 103 -11.29 -11.00 11.11
N GLN A 104 -10.82 -12.25 11.13
CA GLN A 104 -9.52 -12.59 10.56
C GLN A 104 -9.51 -12.29 9.05
N TYR A 105 -8.56 -11.45 8.62
CA TYR A 105 -8.28 -11.09 7.23
C TYR A 105 -6.77 -11.00 7.04
N TYR A 106 -6.37 -10.98 5.78
CA TYR A 106 -5.00 -10.89 5.32
C TYR A 106 -4.90 -9.84 4.23
N LEU A 107 -3.85 -9.03 4.25
CA LEU A 107 -3.45 -8.26 3.08
C LEU A 107 -2.64 -9.16 2.15
N GLU A 108 -2.93 -9.13 0.86
CA GLU A 108 -2.10 -9.67 -0.19
C GLU A 108 -1.83 -8.62 -1.26
N PHE A 109 -0.62 -8.63 -1.81
CA PHE A 109 -0.29 -7.86 -3.00
C PHE A 109 0.90 -8.49 -3.72
N MET A 110 1.06 -8.13 -4.98
CA MET A 110 2.23 -8.47 -5.79
C MET A 110 3.14 -7.24 -5.86
N HIS A 111 4.45 -7.43 -5.73
CA HIS A 111 5.40 -6.34 -5.96
C HIS A 111 6.67 -6.79 -6.65
N LYS A 112 7.34 -5.85 -7.30
CA LYS A 112 8.72 -5.99 -7.78
C LYS A 112 9.43 -4.66 -7.55
N TYR A 113 10.73 -4.70 -7.34
CA TYR A 113 11.47 -3.50 -7.01
C TYR A 113 12.92 -3.57 -7.46
N ASP A 114 13.51 -2.42 -7.67
CA ASP A 114 14.91 -2.22 -7.97
C ASP A 114 15.34 -0.91 -7.28
N PHE A 115 16.08 -1.07 -6.20
CA PHE A 115 16.49 -0.01 -5.30
C PHE A 115 18.01 0.08 -5.25
N GLU A 116 18.54 1.28 -5.00
CA GLU A 116 19.97 1.50 -4.97
C GLU A 116 20.67 0.60 -3.93
N ALA A 117 21.59 -0.21 -4.43
CA ALA A 117 22.48 -1.03 -3.64
C ALA A 117 23.83 -1.23 -4.32
N ASP A 118 24.91 -1.21 -3.55
CA ASP A 118 26.26 -1.56 -4.01
C ASP A 118 26.96 -2.56 -3.05
N SER A 119 27.87 -2.07 -2.21
CA SER A 119 28.42 -2.66 -1.01
C SER A 119 27.46 -2.62 0.20
N ALA A 120 26.40 -1.79 0.15
CA ALA A 120 25.32 -1.72 1.13
C ALA A 120 23.97 -1.41 0.45
N TYR A 121 22.89 -1.40 1.24
CA TYR A 121 21.53 -1.07 0.79
C TYR A 121 21.17 0.35 1.23
N TYR A 122 20.85 1.24 0.31
CA TYR A 122 20.63 2.67 0.62
C TYR A 122 19.17 3.08 0.54
N ASP A 123 18.47 2.51 -0.44
CA ASP A 123 17.07 2.75 -0.72
C ASP A 123 16.23 1.52 -0.35
N GLY A 124 14.95 1.73 -0.08
CA GLY A 124 14.08 0.61 0.26
C GLY A 124 12.60 0.94 0.42
N GLY A 125 11.83 -0.12 0.63
CA GLY A 125 10.39 -0.07 0.85
C GLY A 125 10.00 -0.66 2.21
N GLN A 126 9.13 0.03 2.94
CA GLN A 126 8.46 -0.47 4.15
C GLN A 126 6.93 -0.50 3.94
N LEU A 127 6.28 -1.47 4.56
CA LEU A 127 4.83 -1.53 4.73
C LEU A 127 4.47 -1.13 6.16
N GLN A 128 3.54 -0.20 6.30
CA GLN A 128 3.15 0.32 7.60
C GLN A 128 1.63 0.42 7.72
N ILE A 129 1.13 0.44 8.95
CA ILE A 129 -0.29 0.50 9.28
C ILE A 129 -0.58 1.68 10.21
N SER A 130 -1.73 2.33 10.00
CA SER A 130 -2.28 3.34 10.89
C SER A 130 -3.62 2.87 11.44
N LEU A 131 -3.86 3.13 12.73
CA LEU A 131 -5.13 2.87 13.43
C LEU A 131 -5.84 4.17 13.82
N ASN A 132 -5.37 5.31 13.31
CA ASN A 132 -5.83 6.64 13.72
C ASN A 132 -5.84 7.62 12.54
N SER A 133 -6.37 7.16 11.41
CA SER A 133 -6.57 7.96 10.20
C SER A 133 -5.28 8.68 9.72
N GLY A 134 -4.17 7.95 9.74
CA GLY A 134 -2.87 8.43 9.24
C GLY A 134 -2.07 9.32 10.19
N ASN A 135 -2.55 9.57 11.41
CA ASN A 135 -1.83 10.42 12.38
C ASN A 135 -0.52 9.79 12.89
N SER A 136 -0.45 8.47 12.96
CA SER A 136 0.76 7.72 13.27
C SER A 136 0.78 6.38 12.55
N TRP A 137 1.99 5.87 12.29
CA TRP A 137 2.24 4.66 11.51
C TRP A 137 3.13 3.69 12.29
N SER A 138 2.77 2.41 12.27
CA SER A 138 3.57 1.32 12.83
C SER A 138 4.03 0.37 11.72
N ASP A 139 5.23 -0.17 11.84
CA ASP A 139 5.78 -1.11 10.86
C ASP A 139 5.08 -2.48 10.92
N LEU A 140 4.78 -3.07 9.77
CA LEU A 140 4.05 -4.34 9.65
C LEU A 140 4.96 -5.58 9.53
N ASN A 141 6.30 -5.46 9.57
CA ASN A 141 7.24 -6.56 9.31
C ASN A 141 6.96 -7.82 10.12
N LEU A 142 6.61 -7.69 11.40
CA LEU A 142 6.32 -8.83 12.28
C LEU A 142 5.02 -9.57 11.91
N HIS A 143 4.20 -8.98 11.04
CA HIS A 143 2.94 -9.54 10.56
C HIS A 143 3.05 -10.11 9.15
N ILE A 144 4.18 -9.93 8.46
CA ILE A 144 4.38 -10.47 7.12
C ILE A 144 4.65 -11.98 7.21
N ILE A 145 3.76 -12.77 6.59
CA ILE A 145 3.82 -14.24 6.53
C ILE A 145 4.75 -14.67 5.38
N THR A 146 4.58 -14.05 4.20
CA THR A 146 5.29 -14.38 2.96
C THR A 146 5.83 -13.10 2.34
N GLY A 147 7.04 -13.14 1.78
CA GLY A 147 7.65 -11.99 1.10
C GLY A 147 8.09 -10.87 2.06
N GLY A 148 8.51 -11.21 3.28
CA GLY A 148 8.98 -10.24 4.29
C GLY A 148 10.23 -9.46 3.89
N TYR A 149 10.58 -8.46 4.69
CA TYR A 149 11.78 -7.64 4.49
C TYR A 149 13.04 -8.50 4.40
N ASN A 150 13.94 -8.15 3.48
CA ASN A 150 15.12 -8.95 3.16
C ASN A 150 16.43 -8.32 3.66
N GLN A 151 16.45 -7.03 3.97
CA GLN A 151 17.69 -6.31 4.27
C GLN A 151 17.53 -5.23 5.35
N VAL A 152 18.65 -4.79 5.90
CA VAL A 152 18.76 -3.61 6.76
C VAL A 152 19.30 -2.45 5.93
N ILE A 153 18.63 -1.30 5.99
CA ILE A 153 19.07 -0.08 5.29
C ILE A 153 20.31 0.50 5.97
N SER A 154 21.27 0.95 5.16
CA SER A 154 22.48 1.61 5.61
C SER A 154 22.14 2.90 6.34
N SER A 155 22.82 3.16 7.47
CA SER A 155 22.77 4.47 8.13
C SER A 155 23.65 5.52 7.44
N ALA A 156 24.37 5.14 6.39
CA ALA A 156 25.09 6.08 5.55
C ALA A 156 24.11 6.92 4.71
N TYR A 157 24.59 8.07 4.24
CA TYR A 157 23.88 8.95 3.29
C TYR A 157 22.49 9.46 3.72
N GLY A 158 22.08 9.23 4.97
CA GLY A 158 20.96 9.90 5.62
C GLY A 158 19.58 9.39 5.24
N SER A 159 19.46 8.12 4.81
CA SER A 159 18.16 7.47 4.60
C SER A 159 17.29 7.60 5.86
N PRO A 160 16.00 8.00 5.74
CA PRO A 160 15.09 8.19 6.87
C PRO A 160 14.90 6.96 7.76
N ILE A 161 15.20 5.76 7.24
CA ILE A 161 15.08 4.47 7.94
C ILE A 161 16.42 3.75 8.08
N GLY A 162 17.53 4.51 8.07
CA GLY A 162 18.87 3.95 8.22
C GLY A 162 19.02 3.13 9.52
N GLY A 163 19.31 1.84 9.38
CA GLY A 163 19.40 0.86 10.46
C GLY A 163 18.12 0.03 10.69
N GLU A 164 17.04 0.30 9.95
CA GLU A 164 15.79 -0.45 10.00
C GLU A 164 15.73 -1.52 8.90
N LEU A 165 14.88 -2.54 9.12
CA LEU A 165 14.59 -3.55 8.10
C LEU A 165 13.65 -2.99 7.03
N ALA A 166 13.86 -3.40 5.78
CA ALA A 166 13.05 -3.04 4.62
C ALA A 166 13.20 -4.07 3.49
N TRP A 167 12.36 -3.96 2.46
CA TRP A 167 12.71 -4.49 1.14
C TRP A 167 13.79 -3.60 0.51
N ALA A 168 14.93 -4.18 0.15
CA ALA A 168 16.04 -3.46 -0.50
C ALA A 168 16.74 -4.33 -1.55
N GLY A 169 17.52 -3.67 -2.42
CA GLY A 169 18.17 -4.30 -3.58
C GLY A 169 17.18 -4.52 -4.73
N GLU A 170 17.28 -5.67 -5.40
CA GLU A 170 16.56 -5.95 -6.64
C GLU A 170 15.72 -7.23 -6.54
N GLN A 171 14.50 -7.16 -7.07
CA GLN A 171 13.57 -8.27 -7.30
C GLN A 171 12.88 -8.04 -8.65
N ASP A 172 13.43 -8.64 -9.71
CA ASP A 172 12.96 -8.45 -11.10
C ASP A 172 11.56 -8.98 -11.38
N SER A 173 11.21 -10.09 -10.72
CA SER A 173 9.93 -10.77 -10.91
C SER A 173 8.96 -10.40 -9.82
N TYR A 174 7.68 -10.30 -10.16
CA TYR A 174 6.64 -10.07 -9.18
C TYR A 174 6.62 -11.19 -8.12
N GLY A 175 6.88 -10.81 -6.88
CA GLY A 175 6.76 -11.66 -5.70
C GLY A 175 5.49 -11.32 -4.92
N ARG A 176 4.87 -12.33 -4.31
CA ARG A 176 3.69 -12.17 -3.46
C ARG A 176 4.10 -11.80 -2.04
N VAL A 177 3.41 -10.82 -1.47
CA VAL A 177 3.46 -10.51 -0.04
C VAL A 177 2.11 -10.88 0.58
N GLN A 178 2.15 -11.54 1.74
CA GLN A 178 0.96 -11.89 2.53
C GLN A 178 1.17 -11.41 3.96
N VAL A 179 0.21 -10.70 4.53
CA VAL A 179 0.30 -10.11 5.89
C VAL A 179 -0.91 -10.51 6.72
N ASP A 180 -0.67 -11.02 7.93
CA ASP A 180 -1.73 -11.35 8.88
C ASP A 180 -2.27 -10.07 9.54
N LEU A 181 -3.54 -9.76 9.30
CA LEU A 181 -4.22 -8.61 9.93
C LEU A 181 -5.08 -9.01 11.13
N SER A 182 -5.03 -10.27 11.58
CA SER A 182 -5.88 -10.80 12.66
C SER A 182 -5.74 -10.06 13.99
N VAL A 183 -4.60 -9.40 14.23
CA VAL A 183 -4.39 -8.61 15.45
C VAL A 183 -5.14 -7.27 15.44
N PHE A 184 -5.65 -6.84 14.27
CA PHE A 184 -6.35 -5.58 14.08
C PHE A 184 -7.88 -5.75 13.96
N VAL A 185 -8.41 -6.91 14.37
CA VAL A 185 -9.87 -7.15 14.40
C VAL A 185 -10.58 -6.12 15.25
N GLY A 186 -11.60 -5.49 14.68
CA GLY A 186 -12.40 -4.44 15.30
C GLY A 186 -11.87 -3.03 15.07
N GLU A 187 -10.69 -2.88 14.45
CA GLU A 187 -10.10 -1.59 14.12
C GLU A 187 -10.47 -1.13 12.70
N VAL A 188 -10.44 0.18 12.50
CA VAL A 188 -10.39 0.81 11.17
C VAL A 188 -8.94 1.14 10.88
N ILE A 189 -8.40 0.58 9.80
CA ILE A 189 -6.99 0.66 9.45
C ILE A 189 -6.78 1.44 8.17
N GLN A 190 -5.60 2.02 8.02
CA GLN A 190 -5.03 2.39 6.73
C GLN A 190 -3.68 1.71 6.59
N ILE A 191 -3.34 1.25 5.39
CA ILE A 191 -2.05 0.65 5.09
C ILE A 191 -1.30 1.60 4.17
N ARG A 192 0.01 1.76 4.37
CA ARG A 192 0.87 2.51 3.45
C ARG A 192 2.07 1.72 2.98
N TRP A 193 2.36 1.86 1.71
CA TRP A 193 3.65 1.53 1.13
C TRP A 193 4.51 2.78 1.18
N ARG A 194 5.63 2.70 1.88
CA ARG A 194 6.56 3.81 2.12
C ARG A 194 7.86 3.54 1.37
N PHE A 195 8.23 4.41 0.45
CA PHE A 195 9.50 4.38 -0.24
C PHE A 195 10.45 5.41 0.36
N VAL A 196 11.70 5.01 0.55
CA VAL A 196 12.76 5.84 1.10
C VAL A 196 14.03 5.79 0.26
N SER A 197 14.75 6.91 0.21
CA SER A 197 16.07 6.98 -0.44
C SER A 197 17.10 7.83 0.31
N GLY A 198 18.38 7.61 0.00
CA GLY A 198 19.54 8.34 0.52
C GLY A 198 19.92 9.61 -0.27
N LEU A 199 21.00 10.31 0.14
CA LEU A 199 21.56 11.44 -0.63
C LEU A 199 22.37 11.02 -1.86
N ASP A 200 22.81 9.77 -1.90
CA ASP A 200 23.66 9.18 -2.93
C ASP A 200 22.90 8.62 -4.12
N SER A 201 21.57 8.78 -4.13
CA SER A 201 20.63 8.23 -5.13
C SER A 201 21.23 8.09 -6.53
N ILE A 202 21.45 6.83 -6.92
CA ILE A 202 21.68 6.43 -8.31
C ILE A 202 20.33 6.05 -8.92
N PRO A 203 20.04 6.46 -10.18
CA PRO A 203 18.83 6.03 -10.88
C PRO A 203 18.64 4.50 -10.89
N GLN A 204 17.48 4.05 -10.42
CA GLN A 204 17.01 2.65 -10.49
C GLN A 204 15.53 2.62 -10.90
N LEU A 205 14.99 1.42 -11.18
CA LEU A 205 13.61 1.28 -11.67
C LEU A 205 12.53 1.52 -10.60
N GLY A 206 12.91 1.56 -9.32
CA GLY A 206 12.01 1.91 -8.21
C GLY A 206 11.12 0.77 -7.76
N TRP A 207 9.90 1.07 -7.34
CA TRP A 207 8.97 0.09 -6.79
C TRP A 207 7.68 0.02 -7.61
N ARG A 208 7.18 -1.19 -7.86
CA ARG A 208 5.86 -1.45 -8.44
C ARG A 208 5.05 -2.35 -7.52
N ILE A 209 3.78 -2.00 -7.30
CA ILE A 209 2.82 -2.73 -6.46
C ILE A 209 1.54 -2.93 -7.27
N ASP A 210 1.00 -4.14 -7.19
CA ASP A 210 -0.12 -4.59 -8.00
C ASP A 210 -0.94 -5.68 -7.26
N ASP A 211 -2.11 -6.03 -7.80
CA ASP A 211 -3.00 -7.08 -7.28
C ASP A 211 -3.27 -6.96 -5.77
N ILE A 212 -3.59 -5.75 -5.29
CA ILE A 212 -3.78 -5.47 -3.86
C ILE A 212 -5.15 -5.98 -3.42
N ARG A 213 -5.21 -6.78 -2.36
CA ARG A 213 -6.47 -7.26 -1.80
C ARG A 213 -6.41 -7.50 -0.29
N VAL A 214 -7.54 -7.34 0.37
CA VAL A 214 -7.74 -7.72 1.78
C VAL A 214 -8.81 -8.81 1.84
N VAL A 215 -8.37 -10.03 2.12
CA VAL A 215 -9.18 -11.26 1.98
C VAL A 215 -9.21 -12.08 3.26
N ASP A 216 -10.27 -12.85 3.47
CA ASP A 216 -10.48 -13.64 4.71
C ASP A 216 -9.64 -14.92 4.78
N SER A 217 -9.03 -15.29 3.65
CA SER A 217 -8.24 -16.49 3.45
C SER A 217 -7.18 -16.25 2.39
N ILE A 218 -6.04 -16.94 2.52
CA ILE A 218 -4.91 -16.81 1.61
C ILE A 218 -4.61 -18.16 0.96
N GLU A 219 -4.30 -18.14 -0.33
CA GLU A 219 -3.77 -19.32 -1.01
C GLU A 219 -2.31 -19.55 -0.58
N PRO A 220 -1.90 -20.79 -0.25
CA PRO A 220 -0.52 -21.06 0.12
C PRO A 220 0.44 -20.73 -1.04
N ALA A 221 1.61 -20.19 -0.70
CA ALA A 221 2.60 -19.69 -1.68
C ALA A 221 3.05 -20.74 -2.73
N ASP A 222 2.91 -22.04 -2.41
CA ASP A 222 3.29 -23.18 -3.27
C ASP A 222 2.09 -23.96 -3.83
N ALA A 223 0.96 -23.30 -3.98
CA ALA A 223 -0.21 -23.89 -4.63
C ALA A 223 0.06 -24.14 -6.14
N ILE A 224 0.78 -25.21 -6.46
CA ILE A 224 0.80 -25.83 -7.80
C ILE A 224 -0.60 -26.43 -7.99
N PHE A 225 -1.56 -25.60 -8.39
CA PHE A 225 -2.82 -26.12 -8.88
C PHE A 225 -2.61 -26.56 -10.33
N ILE A 226 -2.64 -27.88 -10.53
CA ILE A 226 -3.20 -28.45 -11.75
C ILE A 226 -4.66 -28.02 -11.79
N SER A 227 -4.94 -26.82 -12.31
CA SER A 227 -6.25 -26.50 -12.89
C SER A 227 -6.04 -26.43 -14.40
N GLN A 228 -6.17 -27.60 -15.03
CA GLN A 228 -6.46 -27.63 -16.45
C GLN A 228 -7.88 -27.07 -16.62
N PHE A 229 -7.99 -25.99 -17.40
CA PHE A 229 -9.22 -25.45 -17.99
C PHE A 229 -10.26 -24.86 -17.00
N GLU A 230 -10.19 -23.54 -16.80
CA GLU A 230 -11.32 -22.62 -17.02
C GLU A 230 -10.72 -21.32 -17.56
N THR A 231 -11.30 -20.78 -18.62
CA THR A 231 -10.83 -19.61 -19.35
C THR A 231 -11.34 -18.33 -18.69
N SER A 232 -10.44 -17.34 -18.54
CA SER A 232 -10.73 -15.92 -18.29
C SER A 232 -11.75 -15.64 -17.19
N ASP A 233 -11.28 -15.58 -15.95
CA ASP A 233 -11.58 -14.52 -14.99
C ASP A 233 -10.67 -14.75 -13.78
N PHE A 234 -9.64 -13.92 -13.63
CA PHE A 234 -9.06 -13.72 -12.30
C PHE A 234 -10.18 -13.09 -11.48
N ASP A 235 -10.61 -13.77 -10.42
CA ASP A 235 -11.70 -13.35 -9.53
C ASP A 235 -11.57 -11.87 -9.16
N LEU A 236 -12.37 -11.04 -9.84
CA LEU A 236 -12.61 -9.66 -9.45
C LEU A 236 -13.61 -9.70 -8.30
N CYS A 237 -13.29 -9.06 -7.17
CA CYS A 237 -14.29 -8.76 -6.14
C CYS A 237 -15.35 -7.84 -6.78
N PHE A 238 -16.52 -8.37 -7.12
CA PHE A 238 -17.62 -7.61 -7.75
C PHE A 238 -18.61 -7.04 -6.72
#